data_AF-A0A7C2INA6-F1
#
_entry.id   AF-A0A7C2INA6-F1
#
_cell.length_a   1.000
_cell.length_b   1.000
_cell.length_c   1.000
_cell.angle_alpha   90.00
_cell.angle_beta   90.00
_cell.angle_gamma   90.00
#
_symmetry.space_group_name_H-M   'P 1'
#
loop_
_entity.id
_entity.type
_entity.pdbx_description
1 polymer ?
#
loop_
_entity_poly.entity_id
_entity_poly.type
_entity_poly.pdbx_seq_one_letter_code
_entity_poly.pdbx_strand_id
1 'polypeptide(L)'
;MARQFYLELGQAGLRFPIGTDLVLAEEADPESVRKDGAALGRVVERAARRYRSPLAIPLMDLRLEKADLVRNLGIGESGLEQFHFRQPPEAELIETLARRKEAPFAEANRAHQEAIRYIACQTDLVPVGMTIGPFSLMTKLVEDPISGVALAGMGLTGEEEPAVRLAERALELAEIAVARSVAAQIAGGARAIIVCEPAANAVYLSPRQIAAGADIFERFVLEPNLRLKRQMGDAGVDLIFHDCGELTDAMVEAFGRRLHPVMLSLGSSRRLWEDAGRVPGDVVLYGNLPTK
;
A
#
# COMPACT_ATOMS: atom_id res chain seq x y z
N MET A 1 16.67 -1.63 -7.58
CA MET A 1 18.07 -1.68 -7.11
C MET A 1 18.53 -3.14 -7.13
N ALA A 2 19.81 -3.45 -6.86
CA ALA A 2 20.22 -4.84 -6.78
C ALA A 2 19.63 -5.47 -5.50
N ARG A 3 18.99 -6.64 -5.61
CA ARG A 3 18.41 -7.39 -4.48
C ARG A 3 19.39 -7.61 -3.33
N GLN A 4 20.67 -7.76 -3.67
CA GLN A 4 21.80 -7.89 -2.76
C GLN A 4 21.86 -6.76 -1.71
N PHE A 5 21.51 -5.52 -2.09
CA PHE A 5 21.46 -4.38 -1.16
C PHE A 5 20.59 -4.67 0.05
N TYR A 6 19.37 -5.18 -0.15
CA TYR A 6 18.44 -5.48 0.94
C TYR A 6 18.92 -6.65 1.81
N LEU A 7 19.47 -7.69 1.17
CA LEU A 7 20.01 -8.84 1.88
C LEU A 7 21.17 -8.43 2.80
N GLU A 8 22.04 -7.52 2.36
CA GLU A 8 23.11 -6.95 3.18
C GLU A 8 22.57 -6.17 4.37
N LEU A 9 21.48 -5.39 4.21
CA LEU A 9 20.82 -4.73 5.34
C LEU A 9 20.32 -5.75 6.38
N GLY A 10 19.70 -6.84 5.91
CA GLY A 10 19.22 -7.92 6.78
C GLY A 10 20.36 -8.66 7.48
N GLN A 11 21.42 -9.01 6.76
CA GLN A 11 22.60 -9.70 7.29
C GLN A 11 23.39 -8.85 8.30
N ALA A 12 23.46 -7.53 8.08
CA ALA A 12 24.03 -6.58 9.02
C ALA A 12 23.19 -6.43 10.31
N GLY A 13 21.99 -7.03 10.35
CA GLY A 13 21.08 -6.94 11.50
C GLY A 13 20.57 -5.52 11.73
N LEU A 14 20.44 -4.72 10.67
CA LEU A 14 20.03 -3.33 10.77
C LEU A 14 18.59 -3.23 11.30
N ARG A 15 18.37 -2.28 12.22
CA ARG A 15 17.07 -2.06 12.88
C ARG A 15 16.73 -0.58 12.88
N PHE A 16 15.63 -0.23 12.25
CA PHE A 16 15.05 1.11 12.25
C PHE A 16 13.52 0.98 12.25
N PRO A 17 12.77 1.95 12.79
CA PRO A 17 11.31 1.99 12.66
C PRO A 17 10.88 2.66 11.35
N ILE A 18 9.61 2.46 10.97
CA ILE A 18 8.91 3.40 10.10
C ILE A 18 8.54 4.61 10.97
N GLY A 19 9.43 5.61 11.02
CA GLY A 19 9.45 6.62 12.08
C GLY A 19 9.20 8.07 11.66
N THR A 20 8.82 8.32 10.42
CA THR A 20 8.63 9.70 9.92
C THR A 20 7.53 10.44 10.67
N ASP A 21 6.43 9.77 11.01
CA ASP A 21 5.35 10.33 11.84
C ASP A 21 5.85 10.82 13.21
N LEU A 22 6.80 10.11 13.83
CA LEU A 22 7.37 10.47 15.13
C LEU A 22 8.16 11.78 15.04
N VAL A 23 8.91 11.98 13.95
CA VAL A 23 9.71 13.19 13.74
C VAL A 23 8.85 14.35 13.23
N LEU A 24 7.79 14.06 12.46
CA LEU A 24 6.81 15.06 12.05
C LEU A 24 6.06 15.65 13.25
N ALA A 25 5.70 14.83 14.24
CA ALA A 25 5.01 15.26 15.45
C ALA A 25 5.83 16.23 16.33
N GLU A 26 7.15 16.31 16.10
CA GLU A 26 8.04 17.26 16.78
C GLU A 26 8.06 18.65 16.10
N GLU A 27 7.47 18.81 14.92
CA GLU A 27 7.37 20.10 14.24
C GLU A 27 6.43 21.06 14.96
N ALA A 28 6.71 22.36 14.87
CA ALA A 28 5.86 23.39 15.47
C ALA A 28 4.48 23.47 14.78
N ASP A 29 4.43 23.17 13.48
CA ASP A 29 3.18 23.09 12.69
C ASP A 29 3.22 21.86 11.76
N PRO A 30 2.91 20.66 12.29
CA PRO A 30 2.94 19.42 11.52
C PRO A 30 1.99 19.43 10.31
N GLU A 31 0.86 20.12 10.40
CA GLU A 31 -0.16 20.13 9.35
C GLU A 31 0.26 20.95 8.13
N SER A 32 0.95 22.07 8.34
CA SER A 32 1.58 22.82 7.25
C SER A 32 2.67 21.98 6.57
N VAL A 33 3.49 21.29 7.35
CA VAL A 33 4.56 20.42 6.83
C VAL A 33 3.99 19.26 5.99
N ARG A 34 2.85 18.67 6.36
CA ARG A 34 2.17 17.63 5.54
C ARG A 34 1.80 18.09 4.13
N LYS A 35 1.72 19.41 3.89
CA LYS A 35 1.29 20.01 2.62
C LYS A 35 2.41 20.72 1.86
N ASP A 36 3.62 20.78 2.43
CA ASP A 36 4.82 21.32 1.80
C ASP A 36 5.82 20.20 1.53
N GLY A 37 6.03 19.88 0.26
CA GLY A 37 6.89 18.76 -0.13
C GLY A 37 8.36 18.91 0.28
N ALA A 38 8.91 20.12 0.27
CA ALA A 38 10.28 20.34 0.68
C ALA A 38 10.43 20.26 2.21
N ALA A 39 9.45 20.78 2.95
CA ALA A 39 9.41 20.64 4.41
C ALA A 39 9.26 19.17 4.81
N LEU A 40 8.31 18.46 4.20
CA LEU A 40 8.10 17.03 4.45
C LEU A 40 9.35 16.20 4.07
N GLY A 41 10.00 16.51 2.95
CA GLY A 41 11.25 15.88 2.55
C GLY A 41 12.35 16.03 3.60
N ARG A 42 12.50 17.21 4.22
CA ARG A 42 13.42 17.43 5.34
C ARG A 42 13.07 16.60 6.57
N VAL A 43 11.78 16.45 6.90
CA VAL A 43 11.35 15.58 8.00
C VAL A 43 11.74 14.13 7.72
N VAL A 44 11.46 13.64 6.51
CA VAL A 44 11.80 12.28 6.07
C VAL A 44 13.32 12.04 6.16
N GLU A 45 14.13 12.99 5.68
CA GLU A 45 15.60 12.90 5.81
C GLU A 45 16.02 12.81 7.28
N ARG A 46 15.54 13.73 8.13
CA ARG A 46 15.88 13.74 9.56
C ARG A 46 15.48 12.43 10.24
N ALA A 47 14.32 11.87 9.91
CA ALA A 47 13.89 10.58 10.43
C ALA A 47 14.84 9.45 10.02
N ALA A 48 15.18 9.37 8.73
CA ALA A 48 16.13 8.38 8.22
C ALA A 48 17.50 8.49 8.92
N ARG A 49 18.05 9.71 9.05
CA ARG A 49 19.32 9.94 9.75
C ARG A 49 19.25 9.59 11.23
N ARG A 50 18.22 10.05 11.94
CA ARG A 50 18.02 9.80 13.38
C ARG A 50 17.99 8.31 13.69
N TYR A 51 17.31 7.53 12.84
CA TYR A 51 17.18 6.09 13.01
C TYR A 51 18.23 5.29 12.24
N ARG A 52 19.22 5.95 11.63
CA ARG A 52 20.31 5.33 10.86
C ARG A 52 19.78 4.37 9.78
N SER A 53 18.66 4.74 9.15
CA SER A 53 18.09 4.04 8.02
C SER A 53 18.70 4.58 6.72
N PRO A 54 19.21 3.71 5.83
CA PRO A 54 19.57 4.11 4.47
C PRO A 54 18.33 4.33 3.58
N LEU A 55 17.17 3.81 4.02
CA LEU A 55 15.88 3.99 3.37
C LEU A 55 15.19 5.23 3.95
N ALA A 56 14.90 6.22 3.11
CA ALA A 56 14.11 7.38 3.46
C ALA A 56 12.62 7.03 3.39
N ILE A 57 12.12 6.32 4.41
CA ILE A 57 10.73 5.85 4.47
C ILE A 57 9.81 7.07 4.67
N PRO A 58 8.78 7.25 3.83
CA PRO A 58 7.95 8.46 3.87
C PRO A 58 6.99 8.41 5.07
N LEU A 59 6.24 9.49 5.24
CA LEU A 59 5.12 9.54 6.17
C LEU A 59 4.08 8.47 5.82
N MET A 60 3.58 7.74 6.83
CA MET A 60 2.55 6.73 6.59
C MET A 60 1.16 7.36 6.63
N ASP A 61 0.66 7.79 5.46
CA ASP A 61 -0.72 8.28 5.32
C ASP A 61 -1.49 7.48 4.26
N LEU A 62 -2.19 6.44 4.72
CA LEU A 62 -2.96 5.54 3.86
C LEU A 62 -4.31 6.12 3.39
N ARG A 63 -4.58 7.40 3.69
CA ARG A 63 -5.82 8.08 3.25
C ARG A 63 -5.66 8.76 1.90
N LEU A 64 -4.42 8.96 1.43
CA LEU A 64 -4.09 9.78 0.26
C LEU A 64 -4.73 9.26 -1.03
N GLU A 65 -4.74 7.95 -1.26
CA GLU A 65 -5.34 7.39 -2.48
C GLU A 65 -6.88 7.46 -2.46
N LYS A 66 -7.52 7.28 -1.29
CA LYS A 66 -8.97 7.52 -1.15
C LYS A 66 -9.27 9.00 -1.42
N ALA A 67 -8.47 9.91 -0.87
CA ALA A 67 -8.62 11.35 -1.08
C ALA A 67 -8.53 11.73 -2.56
N ASP A 68 -7.54 11.22 -3.29
CA ASP A 68 -7.39 11.47 -4.73
C ASP A 68 -8.56 10.89 -5.52
N LEU A 69 -8.99 9.66 -5.23
CA LEU A 69 -10.12 9.03 -5.92
C LEU A 69 -11.42 9.83 -5.70
N VAL A 70 -11.77 10.13 -4.45
CA VAL A 70 -13.00 10.86 -4.08
C VAL A 70 -13.01 12.27 -4.67
N ARG A 71 -11.85 12.94 -4.67
CA ARG A 71 -11.70 14.23 -5.37
C ARG A 71 -11.96 14.10 -6.86
N ASN A 72 -11.44 13.06 -7.51
CA ASN A 72 -11.67 12.83 -8.94
C ASN A 72 -13.13 12.47 -9.28
N LEU A 73 -13.90 11.99 -8.30
CA LEU A 73 -15.36 11.83 -8.37
C LEU A 73 -16.13 13.15 -8.22
N GLY A 74 -15.45 14.28 -7.97
CA GLY A 74 -16.09 15.58 -7.75
C GLY A 74 -16.67 15.76 -6.34
N ILE A 75 -16.30 14.87 -5.41
CA ILE A 75 -16.76 14.93 -4.02
C ILE A 75 -15.75 15.77 -3.24
N GLY A 76 -16.24 16.81 -2.56
CA GLY A 76 -15.40 17.71 -1.77
C GLY A 76 -14.72 17.03 -0.58
N GLU A 77 -13.67 17.66 -0.06
CA GLU A 77 -12.84 17.12 1.04
C GLU A 77 -13.64 16.80 2.32
N SER A 78 -14.72 17.56 2.59
CA SER A 78 -15.61 17.33 3.74
C SER A 78 -16.37 15.99 3.67
N GLY A 79 -16.50 15.39 2.49
CA GLY A 79 -17.16 14.10 2.29
C GLY A 79 -16.24 12.88 2.35
N LEU A 80 -14.92 13.08 2.47
CA LEU A 80 -13.93 12.01 2.26
C LEU A 80 -14.11 10.81 3.19
N GLU A 81 -14.13 11.04 4.49
CA GLU A 81 -14.21 9.97 5.50
C GLU A 81 -15.55 9.22 5.42
N GLN A 82 -16.62 9.94 5.13
CA GLN A 82 -17.98 9.40 5.08
C GLN A 82 -18.30 8.72 3.75
N PHE A 83 -17.51 8.99 2.71
CA PHE A 83 -17.78 8.46 1.38
C PHE A 83 -17.57 6.94 1.33
N HIS A 84 -18.64 6.25 0.94
CA HIS A 84 -18.66 4.84 0.60
C HIS A 84 -19.62 4.65 -0.58
N PHE A 85 -19.26 3.77 -1.50
CA PHE A 85 -20.17 3.27 -2.52
C PHE A 85 -21.20 2.35 -1.87
N ARG A 86 -22.48 2.65 -2.09
CA ARG A 86 -23.62 1.82 -1.68
C ARG A 86 -24.19 0.98 -2.82
N GLN A 87 -23.82 1.32 -4.04
CA GLN A 87 -24.21 0.64 -5.27
C GLN A 87 -22.96 0.48 -6.13
N PRO A 88 -22.88 -0.61 -6.94
CA PRO A 88 -21.74 -0.83 -7.81
C PRO A 88 -21.48 0.40 -8.71
N PRO A 89 -20.26 0.94 -8.72
CA PRO A 89 -19.86 1.97 -9.68
C PRO A 89 -20.16 1.51 -11.11
N GLU A 90 -20.68 2.42 -11.93
CA GLU A 90 -20.94 2.15 -13.35
C GLU A 90 -19.62 1.98 -14.12
N ALA A 91 -19.64 1.14 -15.16
CA ALA A 91 -18.45 0.87 -15.97
C ALA A 91 -17.90 2.14 -16.63
N GLU A 92 -18.78 3.05 -17.07
CA GLU A 92 -18.38 4.33 -17.68
C GLU A 92 -17.58 5.21 -16.69
N LEU A 93 -17.94 5.17 -15.41
CA LEU A 93 -17.21 5.91 -14.37
C LEU A 93 -15.79 5.36 -14.21
N ILE A 94 -15.64 4.03 -14.21
CA ILE A 94 -14.34 3.36 -14.12
C ILE A 94 -13.46 3.73 -15.31
N GLU A 95 -14.01 3.66 -16.53
CA GLU A 95 -13.30 4.07 -17.74
C GLU A 95 -12.90 5.54 -17.71
N THR A 96 -13.78 6.41 -17.23
CA THR A 96 -13.52 7.84 -17.10
C THR A 96 -12.35 8.09 -16.15
N LEU A 97 -12.34 7.44 -14.98
CA LEU A 97 -11.26 7.58 -14.01
C LEU A 97 -9.95 6.97 -14.51
N ALA A 98 -9.99 5.84 -15.22
CA ALA A 98 -8.82 5.22 -15.83
C ALA A 98 -8.13 6.14 -16.86
N ARG A 99 -8.90 7.01 -17.54
CA ARG A 99 -8.38 8.00 -18.50
C ARG A 99 -7.84 9.26 -17.82
N ARG A 100 -8.23 9.56 -16.58
CA ARG A 100 -7.79 10.75 -15.81
C ARG A 100 -6.41 10.59 -15.19
N LYS A 101 -5.43 10.09 -15.92
CA LYS A 101 -4.07 9.86 -15.41
C LYS A 101 -3.34 11.16 -15.06
N GLU A 102 -3.64 12.25 -15.76
CA GLU A 102 -2.96 13.54 -15.60
C GLU A 102 -3.73 14.55 -14.74
N ALA A 103 -4.88 14.17 -14.17
CA ALA A 103 -5.62 15.07 -13.28
C ALA A 103 -4.71 15.52 -12.10
N PRO A 104 -4.77 16.78 -11.66
CA PRO A 104 -3.89 17.26 -10.61
C PRO A 104 -4.21 16.63 -9.26
N PHE A 105 -3.18 16.17 -8.56
CA PHE A 105 -3.28 15.70 -7.18
C PHE A 105 -3.59 16.84 -6.20
N ALA A 106 -4.22 16.50 -5.07
CA ALA A 106 -4.41 17.40 -3.93
C ALA A 106 -3.06 17.77 -3.26
N GLU A 107 -3.07 18.79 -2.42
CA GLU A 107 -1.85 19.33 -1.78
C GLU A 107 -1.05 18.27 -1.03
N ALA A 108 -1.69 17.48 -0.17
CA ALA A 108 -1.01 16.45 0.62
C ALA A 108 -0.38 15.35 -0.27
N ASN A 109 -1.09 14.89 -1.31
CA ASN A 109 -0.56 13.94 -2.28
C ASN A 109 0.66 14.50 -3.03
N ARG A 110 0.58 15.77 -3.49
CA ARG A 110 1.72 16.43 -4.15
C ARG A 110 2.90 16.59 -3.21
N ALA A 111 2.67 16.99 -1.96
CA ALA A 111 3.71 17.12 -0.95
C ALA A 111 4.45 15.80 -0.72
N HIS A 112 3.74 14.66 -0.66
CA HIS A 112 4.37 13.34 -0.60
C HIS A 112 5.25 13.05 -1.81
N GLN A 113 4.77 13.34 -3.02
CA GLN A 113 5.54 13.13 -4.26
C GLN A 113 6.76 14.04 -4.34
N GLU A 114 6.63 15.29 -3.91
CA GLU A 114 7.71 16.27 -3.84
C GLU A 114 8.73 15.93 -2.74
N ALA A 115 8.30 15.36 -1.62
CA ALA A 115 9.20 14.87 -0.57
C ALA A 115 10.09 13.72 -1.09
N ILE A 116 9.54 12.80 -1.89
CA ILE A 116 10.32 11.76 -2.58
C ILE A 116 11.36 12.41 -3.50
N ARG A 117 10.95 13.42 -4.28
CA ARG A 117 11.85 14.17 -5.17
C ARG A 117 12.95 14.89 -4.40
N TYR A 118 12.61 15.48 -3.25
CA TYR A 118 13.60 16.09 -2.36
C TYR A 118 14.67 15.08 -1.97
N ILE A 119 14.28 13.90 -1.46
CA ILE A 119 15.24 12.85 -1.10
C ILE A 119 16.09 12.45 -2.31
N ALA A 120 15.45 12.19 -3.46
CA ALA A 120 16.12 11.72 -4.67
C ALA A 120 17.14 12.72 -5.23
N CYS A 121 16.91 14.03 -5.06
CA CYS A 121 17.75 15.08 -5.64
C CYS A 121 18.71 15.74 -4.65
N GLN A 122 18.42 15.70 -3.34
CA GLN A 122 19.13 16.50 -2.33
C GLN A 122 19.89 15.66 -1.30
N THR A 123 19.75 14.33 -1.33
CA THR A 123 20.35 13.44 -0.33
C THR A 123 21.03 12.23 -0.98
N ASP A 124 21.80 11.48 -0.18
CA ASP A 124 22.38 10.17 -0.53
C ASP A 124 21.51 8.99 -0.06
N LEU A 125 20.31 9.26 0.49
CA LEU A 125 19.39 8.23 0.96
C LEU A 125 18.63 7.60 -0.20
N VAL A 126 18.16 6.36 0.00
CA VAL A 126 17.25 5.71 -0.96
C VAL A 126 15.87 6.34 -0.85
N PRO A 127 15.34 6.99 -1.91
CA PRO A 127 13.99 7.55 -1.89
C PRO A 127 12.95 6.42 -1.92
N VAL A 128 12.11 6.35 -0.89
CA VAL A 128 11.06 5.35 -0.75
C VAL A 128 9.69 6.02 -0.86
N GLY A 129 8.84 5.46 -1.71
CA GLY A 129 7.42 5.79 -1.76
C GLY A 129 6.57 4.91 -0.86
N MET A 130 5.31 5.27 -0.65
CA MET A 130 4.34 4.47 0.09
C MET A 130 2.93 4.67 -0.46
N THR A 131 2.14 3.62 -0.46
CA THR A 131 0.73 3.65 -0.85
C THR A 131 -0.06 2.57 -0.12
N ILE A 132 -1.38 2.77 0.01
CA ILE A 132 -2.29 1.69 0.43
C ILE A 132 -2.40 0.61 -0.66
N GLY A 133 -2.62 -0.64 -0.26
CA GLY A 133 -2.91 -1.75 -1.17
C GLY A 133 -4.31 -1.62 -1.80
N PRO A 134 -4.52 -2.13 -3.02
CA PRO A 134 -5.82 -2.05 -3.69
C PRO A 134 -6.98 -2.66 -2.90
N PHE A 135 -6.77 -3.80 -2.23
CA PHE A 135 -7.83 -4.45 -1.47
C PHE A 135 -8.17 -3.67 -0.20
N SER A 136 -7.16 -3.23 0.55
CA SER A 136 -7.31 -2.30 1.66
C SER A 136 -8.05 -1.04 1.28
N LEU A 137 -7.71 -0.41 0.15
CA LEU A 137 -8.46 0.75 -0.32
C LEU A 137 -9.91 0.38 -0.70
N MET A 138 -10.14 -0.76 -1.36
CA MET A 138 -11.50 -1.24 -1.65
C MET A 138 -12.33 -1.35 -0.37
N THR A 139 -11.77 -1.92 0.70
CA THR A 139 -12.50 -2.02 1.99
C THR A 139 -12.84 -0.66 2.61
N LYS A 140 -12.11 0.41 2.24
CA LYS A 140 -12.39 1.79 2.66
C LYS A 140 -13.36 2.52 1.73
N LEU A 141 -13.66 1.96 0.56
CA LEU A 141 -14.59 2.51 -0.42
C LEU A 141 -15.98 1.89 -0.33
N VAL A 142 -16.15 0.76 0.36
CA VAL A 142 -17.41 0.04 0.50
C VAL A 142 -17.88 0.10 1.96
N GLU A 143 -19.16 0.33 2.20
CA GLU A 143 -19.74 0.44 3.55
C GLU A 143 -19.72 -0.91 4.29
N ASP A 144 -20.07 -2.00 3.59
CA ASP A 144 -19.96 -3.38 4.06
C ASP A 144 -19.11 -4.24 3.10
N PRO A 145 -17.77 -4.14 3.19
CA PRO A 145 -16.86 -4.92 2.34
C PRO A 145 -16.83 -6.41 2.69
N ILE A 146 -17.21 -6.80 3.91
CA ILE A 146 -17.12 -8.19 4.37
C ILE A 146 -18.14 -9.05 3.62
N SER A 147 -19.39 -8.60 3.54
CA SER A 147 -20.46 -9.37 2.88
C SER A 147 -20.15 -9.65 1.42
N GLY A 148 -19.70 -8.64 0.66
CA GLY A 148 -19.35 -8.80 -0.75
C GLY A 148 -18.23 -9.82 -0.97
N VAL A 149 -17.15 -9.73 -0.17
CA VAL A 149 -16.02 -10.67 -0.27
C VAL A 149 -16.40 -12.08 0.19
N ALA A 150 -17.20 -12.20 1.25
CA ALA A 150 -17.67 -13.50 1.73
C ALA A 150 -18.56 -14.21 0.70
N LEU A 151 -19.49 -13.50 0.07
CA LEU A 151 -20.35 -14.04 -1.01
C LEU A 151 -19.52 -14.46 -2.22
N ALA A 152 -18.53 -13.64 -2.62
CA ALA A 152 -17.58 -14.01 -3.67
C ALA A 152 -16.81 -15.29 -3.32
N GLY A 153 -16.44 -15.46 -2.05
CA GLY A 153 -15.81 -16.68 -1.53
C GLY A 153 -16.71 -17.91 -1.49
N MET A 154 -18.03 -17.74 -1.60
CA MET A 154 -18.99 -18.84 -1.79
C MET A 154 -19.16 -19.22 -3.27
N GLY A 155 -18.47 -18.53 -4.18
CA GLY A 155 -18.53 -18.75 -5.63
C GLY A 155 -19.56 -17.90 -6.36
N LEU A 156 -20.22 -16.96 -5.68
CA LEU A 156 -21.14 -16.02 -6.34
C LEU A 156 -20.36 -14.97 -7.12
N THR A 157 -20.90 -14.57 -8.26
CA THR A 157 -20.32 -13.59 -9.17
C THR A 157 -21.01 -12.24 -9.03
N GLY A 158 -20.39 -11.18 -9.56
CA GLY A 158 -21.05 -9.89 -9.68
C GLY A 158 -22.30 -9.90 -10.57
N GLU A 159 -22.47 -10.88 -11.46
CA GLU A 159 -23.70 -11.03 -12.25
C GLU A 159 -24.89 -11.47 -11.38
N GLU A 160 -24.62 -12.34 -10.40
CA GLU A 160 -25.61 -12.94 -9.51
C GLU A 160 -25.90 -12.07 -8.28
N GLU A 161 -24.86 -11.46 -7.69
CA GLU A 161 -24.99 -10.71 -6.45
C GLU A 161 -24.48 -9.25 -6.55
N PRO A 162 -25.35 -8.24 -6.31
CA PRO A 162 -24.95 -6.84 -6.33
C PRO A 162 -23.82 -6.48 -5.36
N ALA A 163 -23.76 -7.15 -4.20
CA ALA A 163 -22.69 -6.93 -3.22
C ALA A 163 -21.32 -7.40 -3.72
N VAL A 164 -21.27 -8.51 -4.47
CA VAL A 164 -20.05 -8.98 -5.13
C VAL A 164 -19.63 -7.99 -6.21
N ARG A 165 -20.58 -7.55 -7.05
CA ARG A 165 -20.32 -6.54 -8.09
C ARG A 165 -19.78 -5.24 -7.52
N LEU A 166 -20.33 -4.80 -6.39
CA LEU A 166 -19.87 -3.61 -5.69
C LEU A 166 -18.41 -3.75 -5.25
N ALA A 167 -18.05 -4.86 -4.62
CA ALA A 167 -16.68 -5.11 -4.19
C ALA A 167 -15.70 -5.21 -5.37
N GLU A 168 -16.07 -5.92 -6.44
CA GLU A 168 -15.26 -6.06 -7.66
C GLU A 168 -15.00 -4.70 -8.33
N ARG A 169 -16.05 -3.89 -8.53
CA ARG A 169 -15.96 -2.57 -9.16
C ARG A 169 -15.24 -1.54 -8.29
N ALA A 170 -15.40 -1.61 -6.96
CA ALA A 170 -14.64 -0.79 -6.03
C ALA A 170 -13.15 -1.19 -6.02
N LEU A 171 -12.82 -2.47 -6.17
CA LEU A 171 -11.45 -2.94 -6.32
C LEU A 171 -10.80 -2.43 -7.62
N GLU A 172 -11.52 -2.45 -8.75
CA GLU A 172 -11.04 -1.87 -10.00
C GLU A 172 -10.70 -0.37 -9.84
N LEU A 173 -11.57 0.40 -9.18
CA LEU A 173 -11.31 1.81 -8.88
C LEU A 173 -10.13 2.02 -7.93
N ALA A 174 -10.02 1.18 -6.90
CA ALA A 174 -8.91 1.21 -5.97
C ALA A 174 -7.57 0.94 -6.68
N GLU A 175 -7.53 -0.04 -7.57
CA GLU A 175 -6.35 -0.34 -8.36
C GLU A 175 -5.95 0.83 -9.27
N ILE A 176 -6.92 1.48 -9.94
CA ILE A 176 -6.66 2.68 -10.75
C ILE A 176 -6.03 3.80 -9.92
N ALA A 177 -6.60 4.08 -8.73
CA ALA A 177 -6.11 5.13 -7.85
C ALA A 177 -4.70 4.84 -7.32
N VAL A 178 -4.45 3.61 -6.86
CA VAL A 178 -3.14 3.18 -6.36
C VAL A 178 -2.10 3.18 -7.49
N ALA A 179 -2.42 2.63 -8.66
CA ALA A 179 -1.51 2.60 -9.81
C ALA A 179 -1.12 4.02 -10.27
N ARG A 180 -2.07 4.97 -10.22
CA ARG A 180 -1.81 6.39 -10.48
C ARG A 180 -0.90 7.02 -9.42
N SER A 181 -1.10 6.74 -8.14
CA SER A 181 -0.20 7.17 -7.06
C SER A 181 1.21 6.61 -7.25
N VAL A 182 1.33 5.30 -7.52
CA VAL A 182 2.60 4.63 -7.83
C VAL A 182 3.33 5.30 -8.99
N ALA A 183 2.63 5.58 -10.10
CA ALA A 183 3.22 6.26 -11.24
C ALA A 183 3.78 7.64 -10.88
N ALA A 184 3.05 8.42 -10.07
CA ALA A 184 3.49 9.74 -9.63
C ALA A 184 4.69 9.67 -8.69
N GLN A 185 4.76 8.67 -7.81
CA GLN A 185 5.89 8.46 -6.90
C GLN A 185 7.15 7.98 -7.65
N ILE A 186 6.99 7.12 -8.67
CA ILE A 186 8.06 6.75 -9.61
C ILE A 186 8.60 8.00 -10.31
N ALA A 187 7.72 8.87 -10.83
CA ALA A 187 8.10 10.14 -11.45
C ALA A 187 8.75 11.13 -10.46
N GLY A 188 8.45 11.00 -9.16
CA GLY A 188 9.13 11.68 -8.06
C GLY A 188 10.54 11.16 -7.79
N GLY A 189 10.95 10.04 -8.39
CA GLY A 189 12.29 9.46 -8.22
C GLY A 189 12.35 8.32 -7.21
N ALA A 190 11.20 7.76 -6.78
CA ALA A 190 11.18 6.60 -5.89
C ALA A 190 12.01 5.44 -6.46
N ARG A 191 12.77 4.78 -5.60
CA ARG A 191 13.59 3.59 -5.94
C ARG A 191 13.01 2.31 -5.34
N ALA A 192 12.20 2.46 -4.30
CA ALA A 192 11.33 1.41 -3.78
C ALA A 192 9.99 2.02 -3.38
N ILE A 193 8.93 1.23 -3.38
CA ILE A 193 7.61 1.65 -2.90
C ILE A 193 7.10 0.60 -1.90
N ILE A 194 6.63 1.08 -0.75
CA ILE A 194 5.95 0.26 0.25
C ILE A 194 4.45 0.22 -0.10
N VAL A 195 3.94 -0.97 -0.40
CA VAL A 195 2.49 -1.19 -0.53
C VAL A 195 1.96 -1.75 0.78
N CYS A 196 1.07 -1.02 1.44
CA CYS A 196 0.52 -1.36 2.75
C CYS A 196 -0.87 -1.97 2.62
N GLU A 197 -1.01 -3.25 2.94
CA GLU A 197 -2.22 -4.05 2.73
C GLU A 197 -2.84 -4.58 4.05
N PRO A 198 -3.14 -3.72 5.05
CA PRO A 198 -3.61 -4.18 6.36
C PRO A 198 -4.94 -4.94 6.34
N ALA A 199 -5.76 -4.81 5.30
CA ALA A 199 -7.04 -5.50 5.19
C ALA A 199 -6.91 -6.92 4.62
N ALA A 200 -5.80 -7.28 3.98
CA ALA A 200 -5.56 -8.60 3.40
C ALA A 200 -5.30 -9.69 4.46
N ASN A 201 -6.25 -9.86 5.36
CA ASN A 201 -6.14 -10.66 6.56
C ASN A 201 -7.34 -11.62 6.73
N ALA A 202 -7.26 -12.48 7.73
CA ALA A 202 -8.25 -13.52 8.00
C ALA A 202 -9.66 -13.00 8.36
N VAL A 203 -9.81 -11.72 8.72
CA VAL A 203 -11.11 -11.10 9.01
C VAL A 203 -11.92 -10.88 7.74
N TYR A 204 -11.27 -10.38 6.68
CA TYR A 204 -11.93 -10.15 5.39
C TYR A 204 -11.90 -11.38 4.49
N LEU A 205 -10.87 -12.23 4.63
CA LEU A 205 -10.59 -13.34 3.74
C LEU A 205 -10.64 -14.63 4.53
N SER A 206 -11.81 -15.29 4.51
CA SER A 206 -12.07 -16.48 5.32
C SER A 206 -11.06 -17.60 5.02
N PRO A 207 -10.25 -18.03 6.01
CA PRO A 207 -9.33 -19.15 5.83
C PRO A 207 -10.04 -20.44 5.46
N ARG A 208 -11.30 -20.62 5.93
CA ARG A 208 -12.11 -21.81 5.61
C ARG A 208 -12.52 -21.83 4.14
N GLN A 209 -12.90 -20.68 3.57
CA GLN A 209 -13.27 -20.59 2.16
C GLN A 209 -12.04 -20.83 1.28
N ILE A 210 -10.90 -20.22 1.61
CA ILE A 210 -9.64 -20.42 0.89
C ILE A 210 -9.21 -21.90 0.94
N ALA A 211 -9.27 -22.53 2.12
CA ALA A 211 -8.96 -23.95 2.27
C ALA A 211 -9.93 -24.87 1.49
N ALA A 212 -11.17 -24.43 1.29
CA ALA A 212 -12.16 -25.11 0.45
C ALA A 212 -11.99 -24.84 -1.05
N GLY A 213 -10.99 -24.05 -1.46
CA GLY A 213 -10.66 -23.76 -2.85
C GLY A 213 -11.16 -22.42 -3.39
N ALA A 214 -11.68 -21.52 -2.54
CA ALA A 214 -12.09 -20.18 -2.98
C ALA A 214 -10.88 -19.36 -3.46
N ASP A 215 -11.06 -18.64 -4.57
CA ASP A 215 -10.02 -17.85 -5.21
C ASP A 215 -9.90 -16.41 -4.69
N ILE A 216 -10.67 -16.04 -3.65
CA ILE A 216 -10.81 -14.65 -3.18
C ILE A 216 -9.48 -14.00 -2.82
N PHE A 217 -8.54 -14.73 -2.21
CA PHE A 217 -7.22 -14.18 -1.88
C PHE A 217 -6.39 -13.91 -3.14
N GLU A 218 -6.43 -14.81 -4.13
CA GLU A 218 -5.74 -14.62 -5.40
C GLU A 218 -6.35 -13.43 -6.16
N ARG A 219 -7.67 -13.44 -6.35
CA ARG A 219 -8.41 -12.49 -7.17
C ARG A 219 -8.46 -11.08 -6.56
N PHE A 220 -8.71 -10.97 -5.26
CA PHE A 220 -8.88 -9.66 -4.61
C PHE A 220 -7.57 -9.07 -4.09
N VAL A 221 -6.58 -9.89 -3.72
CA VAL A 221 -5.34 -9.39 -3.10
C VAL A 221 -4.13 -9.59 -4.00
N LEU A 222 -3.80 -10.83 -4.38
CA LEU A 222 -2.53 -11.10 -5.06
C LEU A 222 -2.49 -10.49 -6.47
N GLU A 223 -3.50 -10.72 -7.30
CA GLU A 223 -3.52 -10.27 -8.68
C GLU A 223 -3.42 -8.74 -8.84
N PRO A 224 -4.19 -7.91 -8.10
CA PRO A 224 -3.99 -6.46 -8.12
C PRO A 224 -2.57 -6.05 -7.71
N ASN A 225 -2.02 -6.67 -6.66
CA ASN A 225 -0.66 -6.37 -6.20
C ASN A 225 0.42 -6.85 -7.19
N LEU A 226 0.19 -7.94 -7.92
CA LEU A 226 1.08 -8.43 -8.98
C LEU A 226 1.09 -7.47 -10.17
N ARG A 227 -0.04 -6.86 -10.52
CA ARG A 227 -0.11 -5.80 -11.55
C ARG A 227 0.65 -4.54 -11.11
N LEU A 228 0.50 -4.11 -9.86
CA LEU A 228 1.31 -3.02 -9.30
C LEU A 228 2.81 -3.36 -9.27
N LYS A 229 3.17 -4.59 -8.88
CA LYS A 229 4.56 -5.06 -8.90
C LYS A 229 5.14 -4.99 -10.32
N ARG A 230 4.37 -5.39 -11.33
CA ARG A 230 4.80 -5.30 -12.73
C ARG A 230 5.06 -3.86 -13.14
N GLN A 231 4.14 -2.95 -12.84
CA GLN A 231 4.31 -1.52 -13.09
C GLN A 231 5.59 -0.97 -12.45
N MET A 232 5.87 -1.32 -11.19
CA MET A 232 7.11 -0.92 -10.51
C MET A 232 8.36 -1.55 -11.14
N GLY A 233 8.30 -2.84 -11.46
CA GLY A 233 9.39 -3.59 -12.08
C GLY A 233 9.77 -3.06 -13.45
N ASP A 234 8.79 -2.71 -14.28
CA ASP A 234 8.99 -2.09 -15.61
C ASP A 234 9.71 -0.73 -15.50
N ALA A 235 9.58 -0.05 -14.36
CA ALA A 235 10.28 1.19 -14.04
C ALA A 235 11.58 1.00 -13.22
N GLY A 236 11.97 -0.24 -12.92
CA GLY A 236 13.15 -0.53 -12.10
C GLY A 236 13.02 -0.15 -10.61
N VAL A 237 11.79 -0.03 -10.12
CA VAL A 237 11.44 0.29 -8.73
C VAL A 237 11.10 -0.98 -7.96
N ASP A 238 11.67 -1.13 -6.76
CA ASP A 238 11.50 -2.34 -5.96
C ASP A 238 10.21 -2.31 -5.14
N LEU A 239 9.53 -3.45 -5.04
CA LEU A 239 8.36 -3.62 -4.16
C LEU A 239 8.80 -4.00 -2.74
N ILE A 240 8.44 -3.18 -1.77
CA ILE A 240 8.35 -3.55 -0.36
C ILE A 240 6.87 -3.81 -0.06
N PHE A 241 6.53 -4.96 0.49
CA PHE A 241 5.15 -5.28 0.84
C PHE A 241 4.98 -5.25 2.35
N HIS A 242 3.98 -4.53 2.84
CA HIS A 242 3.68 -4.43 4.26
C HIS A 242 2.26 -4.91 4.54
N ASP A 243 2.12 -5.78 5.53
CA ASP A 243 0.81 -6.19 6.04
C ASP A 243 0.90 -6.39 7.57
N CYS A 244 0.09 -5.62 8.30
CA CYS A 244 0.01 -5.68 9.75
C CYS A 244 -1.24 -6.40 10.27
N GLY A 245 -2.05 -6.97 9.38
CA GLY A 245 -3.24 -7.73 9.71
C GLY A 245 -2.94 -9.09 10.37
N GLU A 246 -4.01 -9.80 10.72
CA GLU A 246 -3.93 -11.17 11.21
C GLU A 246 -3.82 -12.15 10.03
N LEU A 247 -2.59 -12.60 9.74
CA LEU A 247 -2.30 -13.44 8.59
C LEU A 247 -2.19 -14.91 8.96
N THR A 248 -2.67 -15.76 8.05
CA THR A 248 -2.41 -17.20 8.08
C THR A 248 -1.03 -17.50 7.49
N ASP A 249 -0.49 -18.69 7.79
CA ASP A 249 0.78 -19.14 7.21
C ASP A 249 0.75 -19.19 5.68
N ALA A 250 -0.38 -19.65 5.11
CA ALA A 250 -0.57 -19.72 3.66
C ALA A 250 -0.55 -18.31 3.01
N MET A 251 -1.09 -17.30 3.68
CA MET A 251 -1.03 -15.91 3.18
C MET A 251 0.41 -15.39 3.19
N VAL A 252 1.17 -15.64 4.27
CA VAL A 252 2.59 -15.24 4.34
C VAL A 252 3.42 -15.96 3.26
N GLU A 253 3.23 -17.26 3.07
CA GLU A 253 3.89 -18.02 2.02
C GLU A 253 3.58 -17.47 0.63
N ALA A 254 2.32 -17.15 0.37
CA ALA A 254 1.90 -16.58 -0.90
C ALA A 254 2.48 -15.18 -1.13
N PHE A 255 2.48 -14.29 -0.13
CA PHE A 255 3.17 -13.00 -0.24
C PHE A 255 4.66 -13.18 -0.51
N GLY A 256 5.33 -14.10 0.20
CA GLY A 256 6.75 -14.38 0.00
C GLY A 256 7.08 -14.99 -1.36
N ARG A 257 6.27 -15.93 -1.86
CA ARG A 257 6.59 -16.74 -3.06
C ARG A 257 5.95 -16.22 -4.33
N ARG A 258 4.69 -15.79 -4.27
CA ARG A 258 3.92 -15.30 -5.43
C ARG A 258 4.23 -13.83 -5.67
N LEU A 259 4.00 -13.01 -4.66
CA LEU A 259 4.26 -11.58 -4.77
C LEU A 259 5.77 -11.30 -4.71
N HIS A 260 6.55 -12.06 -3.97
CA HIS A 260 8.02 -12.06 -3.95
C HIS A 260 8.62 -10.64 -3.90
N PRO A 261 8.30 -9.83 -2.86
CA PRO A 261 8.85 -8.50 -2.68
C PRO A 261 10.33 -8.57 -2.31
N VAL A 262 11.07 -7.46 -2.42
CA VAL A 262 12.46 -7.41 -1.90
C VAL A 262 12.49 -7.44 -0.37
N MET A 263 11.43 -6.93 0.26
CA MET A 263 11.21 -6.94 1.69
C MET A 263 9.73 -7.17 1.99
N LEU A 264 9.45 -8.10 2.90
CA LEU A 264 8.12 -8.39 3.45
C LEU A 264 8.07 -7.93 4.91
N SER A 265 7.32 -6.86 5.15
CA SER A 265 7.13 -6.22 6.46
C SER A 265 5.86 -6.75 7.12
N LEU A 266 5.97 -7.41 8.27
CA LEU A 266 4.85 -8.05 8.96
C LEU A 266 4.55 -7.42 10.32
N GLY A 267 3.27 -7.40 10.69
CA GLY A 267 2.79 -6.96 12.01
C GLY A 267 3.10 -7.94 13.15
N SER A 268 2.80 -7.50 14.38
CA SER A 268 3.09 -8.23 15.62
C SER A 268 2.32 -9.55 15.80
N SER A 269 1.32 -9.81 14.96
CA SER A 269 0.59 -11.10 14.88
C SER A 269 1.47 -12.26 14.44
N ARG A 270 2.63 -11.97 13.82
CA ARG A 270 3.54 -12.95 13.21
C ARG A 270 4.80 -13.13 14.03
N ARG A 271 5.50 -14.25 13.88
CA ARG A 271 6.82 -14.49 14.48
C ARG A 271 7.85 -14.63 13.37
N LEU A 272 8.67 -13.60 13.18
CA LEU A 272 9.54 -13.52 12.00
C LEU A 272 10.53 -14.68 11.87
N TRP A 273 11.05 -15.22 12.99
CA TRP A 273 11.96 -16.37 12.93
C TRP A 273 11.28 -17.68 12.54
N GLU A 274 9.96 -17.81 12.78
CA GLU A 274 9.17 -18.94 12.28
C GLU A 274 8.84 -18.73 10.79
N ASP A 275 8.51 -17.49 10.41
CA ASP A 275 8.18 -17.12 9.03
C ASP A 275 9.37 -17.14 8.07
N ALA A 276 10.60 -17.04 8.59
CA ALA A 276 11.82 -17.18 7.80
C ALA A 276 11.90 -18.52 7.04
N GLY A 277 11.29 -19.59 7.57
CA GLY A 277 11.20 -20.88 6.88
C GLY A 277 10.10 -20.96 5.81
N ARG A 278 9.16 -20.02 5.81
CA ARG A 278 7.99 -19.98 4.91
C ARG A 278 8.26 -19.19 3.64
N VAL A 279 9.09 -18.16 3.74
CA VAL A 279 9.42 -17.26 2.63
C VAL A 279 10.73 -17.64 1.93
N PRO A 280 10.92 -17.29 0.64
CA PRO A 280 12.21 -17.45 -0.02
C PRO A 280 13.34 -16.70 0.70
N GLY A 281 14.54 -17.28 0.77
CA GLY A 281 15.69 -16.70 1.47
C GLY A 281 16.25 -15.42 0.86
N ASP A 282 15.77 -15.04 -0.34
CA ASP A 282 16.07 -13.77 -0.97
C ASP A 282 15.01 -12.67 -0.65
N VAL A 283 14.00 -12.96 0.18
CA VAL A 283 13.06 -11.97 0.71
C VAL A 283 13.47 -11.56 2.12
N VAL A 284 13.72 -10.28 2.34
CA VAL A 284 14.04 -9.77 3.69
C VAL A 284 12.76 -9.66 4.51
N LEU A 285 12.71 -10.32 5.65
CA LEU A 285 11.64 -10.10 6.64
C LEU A 285 11.95 -8.86 7.49
N TYR A 286 10.95 -8.00 7.65
CA TYR A 286 11.03 -6.79 8.45
C TYR A 286 9.80 -6.66 9.37
N GLY A 287 9.94 -5.91 10.47
CA GLY A 287 8.96 -5.84 11.56
C GLY A 287 9.54 -6.42 12.86
N ASN A 288 8.75 -6.84 13.82
CA ASN A 288 7.29 -6.85 13.91
C ASN A 288 6.85 -6.16 15.22
N LEU A 289 7.65 -5.21 15.71
CA LEU A 289 7.42 -4.57 17.01
C LEU A 289 5.98 -4.04 17.09
N PRO A 290 5.28 -4.28 18.21
CA PRO A 290 3.94 -3.74 18.41
C PRO A 290 3.97 -2.21 18.24
N THR A 291 3.07 -1.71 17.42
CA THR A 291 2.82 -0.27 17.25
C THR A 291 1.70 0.23 18.17
N LYS A 292 1.19 -0.65 19.05
CA LYS A 292 0.22 -0.38 20.12
C LYS A 292 0.81 -0.75 21.47
#